data_AF-V4TD64-F1
#
_entry.id   AF-V4TD64-F1
#
_cell.length_a   1.000
_cell.length_b   1.000
_cell.length_c   1.000
_cell.angle_alpha   90.00
_cell.angle_beta   90.00
_cell.angle_gamma   90.00
#
_symmetry.space_group_name_H-M   'P 1'
#
loop_
_entity.id
_entity.type
_entity.pdbx_description
1 polymer ?
#
loop_
_entity_poly.entity_id
_entity_poly.type
_entity_poly.pdbx_seq_one_letter_code
_entity_poly.pdbx_strand_id
1 'polypeptide(L)'
;MGSSHNNKSRIFTPCTRTHQIGALLLVTTTFFLTRLFDQSFSPCHSSPVNQDGISHRNHVHISDGGRSISWPERGYGSHLSLKIYVYDENELDGLKLLLYGRDGAISADSCVKGQWGTQVKIHRLLLQSRFRTKKKEEADLFFVPAYAKCVRMMGGLNDKEINQTYVKVLRQMPYFRRSGGRDHIFVFPSGAGAHLFKSWATFINRSIILTPEGDRTDKRDTSAFNTWKDIIIPGNVDDGMTKRGLTLVQPLPLSKRKYLANYLGRAQGKVGRLQLIELANQYPDQVCCFMCLRNYLDKGILYIKLYVMI
;
A
#
# COMPACT_ATOMS: atom_id res chain seq x y z
N MET A 1 47.23 11.17 -46.38
CA MET A 1 46.21 11.11 -45.29
C MET A 1 45.40 9.84 -45.48
N GLY A 2 45.73 8.79 -44.72
CA GLY A 2 45.06 7.48 -44.79
C GLY A 2 44.69 7.04 -43.37
N SER A 3 43.39 6.78 -43.18
CA SER A 3 42.73 6.49 -41.90
C SER A 3 43.08 5.10 -41.37
N SER A 4 43.40 5.01 -40.07
CA SER A 4 43.59 3.77 -39.32
C SER A 4 42.34 3.51 -38.47
N HIS A 5 41.58 2.47 -38.82
CA HIS A 5 40.50 1.93 -37.98
C HIS A 5 41.00 0.69 -37.23
N ASN A 6 41.27 0.85 -35.94
CA ASN A 6 41.55 -0.25 -35.01
C ASN A 6 40.23 -0.79 -34.43
N ASN A 7 39.79 -1.95 -34.90
CA ASN A 7 38.63 -2.68 -34.37
C ASN A 7 39.11 -3.70 -33.33
N LYS A 8 38.93 -3.39 -32.04
CA LYS A 8 39.14 -4.37 -30.94
C LYS A 8 37.97 -5.35 -30.90
N SER A 9 38.21 -6.60 -31.27
CA SER A 9 37.25 -7.70 -31.15
C SER A 9 36.96 -8.03 -29.68
N ARG A 10 35.68 -8.06 -29.31
CA ARG A 10 35.21 -8.57 -28.02
C ARG A 10 35.24 -10.09 -28.05
N ILE A 11 36.01 -10.70 -27.15
CA ILE A 11 36.04 -12.15 -26.93
C ILE A 11 34.73 -12.53 -26.22
N PHE A 12 33.80 -13.13 -26.95
CA PHE A 12 32.65 -13.81 -26.36
C PHE A 12 33.07 -15.22 -25.96
N THR A 13 33.03 -15.53 -24.67
CA THR A 13 33.21 -16.90 -24.17
C THR A 13 31.97 -17.71 -24.54
N PRO A 14 32.08 -18.78 -25.35
CA PRO A 14 30.91 -19.54 -25.76
C PRO A 14 30.35 -20.35 -24.59
N CYS A 15 29.03 -20.25 -24.38
CA CYS A 15 28.29 -21.08 -23.42
C CYS A 15 28.33 -22.54 -23.91
N THR A 16 29.17 -23.36 -23.28
CA THR A 16 29.31 -24.78 -23.63
C THR A 16 28.16 -25.62 -23.05
N ARG A 17 27.91 -26.82 -23.60
CA ARG A 17 26.93 -27.77 -23.03
C ARG A 17 27.16 -28.05 -21.55
N THR A 18 28.41 -27.97 -21.08
CA THR A 18 28.76 -28.13 -19.66
C THR A 18 28.16 -27.04 -18.77
N HIS A 19 28.08 -25.79 -19.25
CA HIS A 19 27.42 -24.69 -18.53
C HIS A 19 25.90 -24.89 -18.45
N GLN A 20 25.29 -25.40 -19.53
CA GLN A 20 23.86 -25.70 -19.55
C GLN A 20 23.51 -26.86 -18.61
N ILE A 21 24.33 -27.91 -18.60
CA ILE A 21 24.18 -29.02 -17.65
C ILE A 21 24.36 -28.53 -16.21
N GLY A 22 25.39 -27.71 -15.95
CA GLY A 22 25.61 -27.13 -14.63
C GLY A 22 24.45 -26.26 -14.14
N ALA A 23 23.88 -25.43 -15.02
CA ALA A 23 22.70 -24.62 -14.70
C ALA A 23 21.47 -25.48 -14.40
N LEU A 24 21.22 -26.52 -15.21
CA LEU A 24 20.10 -27.43 -15.00
C LEU A 24 20.23 -28.18 -13.66
N LEU A 25 21.43 -28.65 -13.34
CA LEU A 25 21.74 -29.37 -12.11
C LEU A 25 21.59 -28.45 -10.88
N LEU A 26 21.94 -27.18 -11.02
CA LEU A 26 21.77 -26.18 -9.96
C LEU A 26 20.28 -25.86 -9.71
N VAL A 27 19.48 -25.74 -10.78
CA VAL A 27 18.02 -25.53 -10.67
C VAL A 27 17.34 -26.74 -10.02
N THR A 28 17.64 -27.97 -10.46
CA THR A 28 17.04 -29.17 -9.88
C THR A 28 17.45 -29.34 -8.42
N THR A 29 18.74 -29.17 -8.08
CA THR A 29 19.22 -29.28 -6.70
C THR A 29 18.55 -28.25 -5.79
N THR A 30 18.41 -27.00 -6.25
CA THR A 30 17.74 -25.95 -5.47
C THR A 30 16.27 -26.30 -5.25
N PHE A 31 15.57 -26.79 -6.27
CA PHE A 31 14.16 -27.20 -6.17
C PHE A 31 13.94 -28.32 -5.15
N PHE A 32 14.79 -29.36 -5.17
CA PHE A 32 14.69 -30.48 -4.24
C PHE A 32 15.05 -30.08 -2.81
N LEU A 33 16.10 -29.26 -2.61
CA LEU A 33 16.46 -28.75 -1.29
C LEU A 33 15.33 -27.90 -0.68
N THR A 34 14.74 -26.99 -1.45
CA THR A 34 13.60 -26.18 -0.95
C THR A 34 12.42 -27.06 -0.55
N ARG A 35 12.14 -28.13 -1.30
CA ARG A 35 11.05 -29.05 -0.96
C ARG A 35 11.33 -29.92 0.26
N LEU A 36 12.58 -30.34 0.47
CA LEU A 36 12.99 -31.09 1.67
C LEU A 36 12.92 -30.22 2.93
N PHE A 37 13.27 -28.93 2.82
CA PHE A 37 13.09 -27.98 3.92
C PHE A 37 11.61 -27.64 4.19
N ASP A 38 10.77 -27.59 3.16
CA ASP A 38 9.32 -27.40 3.35
C ASP A 38 8.63 -28.61 3.99
N GLN A 39 9.13 -29.83 3.76
CA GLN A 39 8.57 -31.06 4.35
C GLN A 39 9.06 -31.36 5.78
N SER A 40 10.14 -30.71 6.23
CA SER A 40 10.66 -30.87 7.60
C SER A 40 9.94 -30.01 8.63
N PHE A 41 9.01 -29.16 8.22
CA PHE A 41 8.03 -28.55 9.12
C PHE A 41 6.82 -29.49 9.25
N SER A 42 6.77 -30.27 10.33
CA SER A 42 5.63 -31.13 10.65
C SER A 42 4.31 -30.34 10.76
N PRO A 43 3.16 -30.94 10.39
CA PRO A 43 1.85 -30.36 10.66
C PRO A 43 1.66 -30.26 12.18
N CYS A 44 1.29 -29.08 12.69
CA CYS A 44 0.99 -28.88 14.10
C CYS A 44 -0.21 -29.76 14.50
N HIS A 45 0.03 -30.78 15.31
CA HIS A 45 -1.00 -31.56 16.00
C HIS A 45 -1.70 -30.68 17.03
N SER A 46 -3.00 -30.48 16.86
CA SER A 46 -3.89 -29.91 17.88
C SER A 46 -4.15 -30.96 18.96
N SER A 47 -3.56 -30.80 20.14
CA SER A 47 -4.00 -31.51 21.35
C SER A 47 -5.06 -30.67 22.09
N PRO A 48 -6.11 -31.28 22.66
CA PRO A 48 -7.06 -30.57 23.50
C PRO A 48 -6.47 -30.44 24.91
N VAL A 49 -6.33 -29.22 25.42
CA VAL A 49 -5.90 -28.98 26.81
C VAL A 49 -7.05 -28.36 27.60
N ASN A 50 -7.29 -29.02 28.74
CA ASN A 50 -8.30 -28.77 29.76
C ASN A 50 -8.28 -27.34 30.31
N GLN A 51 -9.47 -26.88 30.69
CA GLN A 51 -9.67 -25.79 31.64
C GLN A 51 -9.03 -26.18 32.98
N ASP A 52 -8.14 -25.34 33.50
CA ASP A 52 -8.21 -24.77 34.86
C ASP A 52 -6.97 -23.92 35.16
N GLY A 53 -7.16 -22.83 35.92
CA GLY A 53 -6.08 -22.21 36.71
C GLY A 53 -5.48 -20.87 36.25
N ILE A 54 -6.26 -19.79 36.42
CA ILE A 54 -5.91 -18.56 37.19
C ILE A 54 -4.71 -17.65 36.79
N SER A 55 -5.09 -16.38 36.59
CA SER A 55 -4.42 -15.08 36.84
C SER A 55 -3.17 -14.64 36.06
N HIS A 56 -3.41 -13.87 34.99
CA HIS A 56 -3.13 -12.42 34.90
C HIS A 56 -3.28 -11.98 33.43
N ARG A 57 -4.53 -11.83 32.97
CA ARG A 57 -4.82 -11.32 31.62
C ARG A 57 -5.00 -9.80 31.66
N ASN A 58 -3.99 -9.05 31.25
CA ASN A 58 -4.18 -7.67 30.81
C ASN A 58 -4.82 -7.68 29.42
N HIS A 59 -6.15 -7.81 29.40
CA HIS A 59 -6.96 -7.61 28.20
C HIS A 59 -6.90 -6.14 27.78
N VAL A 60 -6.53 -5.89 26.51
CA VAL A 60 -6.60 -4.55 25.91
C VAL A 60 -8.07 -4.20 25.69
N HIS A 61 -8.64 -3.43 26.62
CA HIS A 61 -9.94 -2.79 26.44
C HIS A 61 -9.79 -1.59 25.49
N ILE A 62 -10.28 -1.73 24.26
CA ILE A 62 -10.71 -0.57 23.46
C ILE A 62 -12.18 -0.38 23.79
N SER A 63 -12.46 0.44 24.80
CA SER A 63 -13.83 0.80 25.18
C SER A 63 -14.32 1.91 24.27
N ASP A 64 -15.03 1.54 23.20
CA ASP A 64 -16.02 2.41 22.58
C ASP A 64 -17.35 1.65 22.59
N GLY A 65 -18.42 2.32 23.00
CA GLY A 65 -19.65 1.70 23.46
C GLY A 65 -20.22 0.65 22.50
N GLY A 66 -20.29 -0.61 22.95
CA GLY A 66 -21.17 -1.64 22.39
C GLY A 66 -20.57 -2.65 21.40
N ARG A 67 -19.40 -3.24 21.69
CA ARG A 67 -18.98 -4.64 21.43
C ARG A 67 -17.44 -4.72 21.45
N SER A 68 -16.88 -5.56 22.32
CA SER A 68 -15.44 -5.84 22.33
C SER A 68 -15.04 -6.57 21.05
N ILE A 69 -14.26 -5.94 20.17
CA ILE A 69 -13.61 -6.62 19.06
C ILE A 69 -12.48 -7.47 19.65
N SER A 70 -12.74 -8.76 19.87
CA SER A 70 -11.69 -9.74 20.14
C SER A 70 -11.00 -10.06 18.83
N TRP A 71 -9.70 -9.75 18.72
CA TRP A 71 -8.88 -10.21 17.61
C TRP A 71 -8.98 -11.75 17.51
N PRO A 72 -9.45 -12.33 16.40
CA PRO A 72 -9.57 -13.77 16.28
C PRO A 72 -8.16 -14.38 16.15
N GLU A 73 -7.86 -15.40 16.94
CA GLU A 73 -6.56 -16.06 16.86
C GLU A 73 -6.39 -16.82 15.53
N ARG A 74 -5.68 -16.19 14.58
CA ARG A 74 -4.60 -16.81 13.79
C ARG A 74 -3.48 -15.79 13.56
N GLY A 75 -2.25 -16.16 13.97
CA GLY A 75 -0.99 -15.63 13.43
C GLY A 75 -0.12 -14.71 14.30
N TYR A 76 -0.64 -14.06 15.36
CA TYR A 76 0.13 -13.07 16.14
C TYR A 76 -0.13 -13.06 17.67
N GLY A 77 -0.81 -14.06 18.22
CA GLY A 77 -1.10 -14.18 19.65
C GLY A 77 -2.03 -13.09 20.21
N SER A 78 -2.15 -13.01 21.54
CA SER A 78 -3.04 -12.09 22.25
C SER A 78 -2.59 -10.62 22.25
N HIS A 79 -1.39 -10.33 21.74
CA HIS A 79 -0.82 -8.99 21.71
C HIS A 79 -0.02 -8.76 20.42
N LEU A 80 -0.45 -7.81 19.59
CA LEU A 80 0.31 -7.37 18.42
C LEU A 80 1.49 -6.50 18.87
N SER A 81 2.70 -7.09 18.92
CA SER A 81 3.94 -6.35 19.13
C SER A 81 4.50 -5.84 17.79
N LEU A 82 3.83 -4.85 17.20
CA LEU A 82 4.26 -4.21 15.96
C LEU A 82 4.96 -2.87 16.25
N LYS A 83 6.16 -2.67 15.68
CA LYS A 83 6.92 -1.43 15.74
C LYS A 83 7.13 -0.85 14.35
N ILE A 84 6.69 0.39 14.15
CA ILE A 84 6.79 1.11 12.88
C ILE A 84 7.75 2.29 13.05
N TYR A 85 8.85 2.31 12.29
CA TYR A 85 9.69 3.49 12.19
C TYR A 85 9.15 4.43 11.13
N VAL A 86 9.03 5.71 11.46
CA VAL A 86 8.65 6.77 10.51
C VAL A 86 9.89 7.59 10.20
N TYR A 87 10.33 7.58 8.94
CA TYR A 87 11.48 8.36 8.51
C TYR A 87 11.27 9.85 8.81
N ASP A 88 12.26 10.49 9.43
CA ASP A 88 12.23 11.93 9.67
C ASP A 88 12.50 12.69 8.37
N GLU A 89 11.85 13.84 8.18
CA GLU A 89 11.98 14.65 6.97
C GLU A 89 13.42 15.14 6.71
N ASN A 90 14.24 15.25 7.75
CA ASN A 90 15.64 15.69 7.67
C ASN A 90 16.62 14.53 7.47
N GLU A 91 16.14 13.29 7.59
CA GLU A 91 17.01 12.11 7.61
C GLU A 91 17.59 11.77 6.24
N LEU A 92 16.83 12.05 5.16
CA LEU A 92 17.17 11.63 3.80
C LEU A 92 17.11 12.82 2.84
N ASP A 93 18.19 13.01 2.09
CA ASP A 93 18.25 14.06 1.09
C ASP A 93 17.22 13.79 -0.03
N GLY A 94 16.31 14.76 -0.23
CA GLY A 94 15.19 14.70 -1.16
C GLY A 94 13.83 14.45 -0.50
N LEU A 95 13.78 14.02 0.77
CA LEU A 95 12.50 13.75 1.43
C LEU A 95 11.67 15.03 1.63
N LYS A 96 12.31 16.14 2.00
CA LYS A 96 11.68 17.47 2.04
C LYS A 96 11.07 17.89 0.69
N LEU A 97 11.71 17.55 -0.44
CA LEU A 97 11.16 17.86 -1.76
C LEU A 97 9.84 17.10 -2.00
N LEU A 98 9.77 15.83 -1.57
CA LEU A 98 8.54 15.02 -1.67
C LEU A 98 7.43 15.51 -0.72
N LEU A 99 7.78 16.21 0.36
CA LEU A 99 6.82 16.75 1.33
C LEU A 99 6.36 18.18 0.98
N TYR A 100 7.28 19.03 0.52
CA TYR A 100 7.11 20.49 0.48
C TYR A 100 7.41 21.13 -0.89
N GLY A 101 7.82 20.34 -1.89
CA GLY A 101 8.22 20.84 -3.21
C GLY A 101 9.61 21.51 -3.24
N ARG A 102 10.02 22.00 -4.41
CA ARG A 102 11.33 22.65 -4.62
C ARG A 102 11.62 23.79 -3.64
N ASP A 103 10.65 24.68 -3.48
CA ASP A 103 10.84 25.94 -2.76
C ASP A 103 10.35 25.86 -1.31
N GLY A 104 9.90 24.68 -0.86
CA GLY A 104 9.33 24.50 0.49
C GLY A 104 7.99 25.21 0.73
N ALA A 105 7.40 25.85 -0.29
CA ALA A 105 6.19 26.66 -0.17
C ALA A 105 4.91 25.84 0.10
N ILE A 106 4.94 24.53 -0.14
CA ILE A 106 3.79 23.66 0.03
C ILE A 106 3.76 23.15 1.46
N SER A 107 2.77 23.56 2.26
CA SER A 107 2.61 23.07 3.63
C SER A 107 1.84 21.74 3.70
N ALA A 108 2.05 20.99 4.79
CA ALA A 108 1.26 19.80 5.08
C ALA A 108 -0.25 20.11 5.22
N ASP A 109 -0.60 21.30 5.73
CA ASP A 109 -2.00 21.73 5.89
C ASP A 109 -2.67 22.04 4.55
N SER A 110 -1.93 22.58 3.58
CA SER A 110 -2.42 22.70 2.19
C SER A 110 -2.70 21.31 1.57
N CYS A 111 -1.94 20.30 1.99
CA CYS A 111 -2.04 18.94 1.49
C CYS A 111 -3.05 18.05 2.21
N VAL A 112 -3.67 18.48 3.32
CA VAL A 112 -4.64 17.65 4.06
C VAL A 112 -6.03 17.65 3.39
N LYS A 113 -6.28 18.59 2.48
CA LYS A 113 -7.54 18.76 1.76
C LYS A 113 -7.56 17.97 0.45
N GLY A 114 -8.75 17.68 -0.06
CA GLY A 114 -8.95 17.02 -1.35
C GLY A 114 -8.54 15.55 -1.37
N GLN A 115 -8.44 14.95 -2.56
CA GLN A 115 -8.26 13.51 -2.70
C GLN A 115 -6.93 12.98 -2.13
N TRP A 116 -5.88 13.80 -2.12
CA TRP A 116 -4.56 13.40 -1.64
C TRP A 116 -4.37 13.52 -0.13
N GLY A 117 -5.34 14.08 0.61
CA GLY A 117 -5.21 14.32 2.06
C GLY A 117 -4.89 13.09 2.90
N THR A 118 -5.26 11.89 2.42
CA THR A 118 -4.98 10.64 3.12
C THR A 118 -3.48 10.42 3.38
N GLN A 119 -2.58 10.86 2.49
CA GLN A 119 -1.13 10.73 2.70
C GLN A 119 -0.65 11.54 3.93
N VAL A 120 -1.26 12.71 4.18
CA VAL A 120 -0.95 13.56 5.34
C VAL A 120 -1.57 12.96 6.61
N LYS A 121 -2.82 12.50 6.53
CA LYS A 121 -3.53 11.92 7.67
C LYS A 121 -2.87 10.64 8.17
N ILE A 122 -2.47 9.74 7.27
CA ILE A 122 -1.72 8.52 7.65
C ILE A 122 -0.38 8.89 8.27
N HIS A 123 0.35 9.85 7.67
CA HIS A 123 1.62 10.31 8.24
C HIS A 123 1.42 10.82 9.68
N ARG A 124 0.48 11.74 9.92
CA ARG A 124 0.17 12.28 11.26
C ARG A 124 -0.29 11.19 12.23
N LEU A 125 -1.14 10.26 11.78
CA LEU A 125 -1.62 9.14 12.59
C LEU A 125 -0.48 8.24 13.03
N LEU A 126 0.46 7.91 12.14
CA LEU A 126 1.64 7.11 12.48
C LEU A 126 2.59 7.86 13.41
N LEU A 127 2.76 9.18 13.24
CA LEU A 127 3.58 10.00 14.14
C LEU A 127 3.07 9.97 15.59
N GLN A 128 1.76 9.85 15.79
CA GLN A 128 1.06 9.82 17.09
C GLN A 128 0.72 8.40 17.58
N SER A 129 1.07 7.37 16.81
CA SER A 129 0.68 5.99 17.10
C SER A 129 1.52 5.40 18.23
N ARG A 130 0.88 4.59 19.10
CA ARG A 130 1.58 3.76 20.11
C ARG A 130 2.53 2.73 19.50
N PHE A 131 2.30 2.37 18.22
CA PHE A 131 3.13 1.42 17.49
C PHE A 131 4.38 2.08 16.88
N ARG A 132 4.54 3.41 17.01
CA ARG A 132 5.71 4.10 16.49
C ARG A 132 6.94 3.83 17.36
N THR A 133 8.04 3.44 16.73
CA THR A 133 9.37 3.43 17.33
C THR A 133 10.22 4.60 16.82
N LYS A 134 11.15 5.08 17.67
CA LYS A 134 12.20 6.04 17.30
C LYS A 134 13.52 5.38 16.91
N LYS A 135 13.62 4.05 17.06
CA LYS A 135 14.82 3.26 16.77
C LYS A 135 14.56 2.37 15.56
N LYS A 136 15.40 2.43 14.54
CA LYS A 136 15.23 1.68 13.29
C LYS A 136 15.51 0.19 13.48
N GLU A 137 16.39 -0.14 14.43
CA GLU A 137 16.84 -1.50 14.74
C GLU A 137 15.72 -2.34 15.35
N GLU A 138 14.78 -1.68 16.03
CA GLU A 138 13.62 -2.32 16.65
C GLU A 138 12.39 -2.33 15.73
N ALA A 139 12.48 -1.78 14.53
CA ALA A 139 11.33 -1.61 13.64
C ALA A 139 11.05 -2.88 12.81
N ASP A 140 9.79 -3.30 12.81
CA ASP A 140 9.27 -4.37 11.95
C ASP A 140 8.88 -3.81 10.57
N LEU A 141 8.40 -2.57 10.55
CA LEU A 141 7.98 -1.86 9.34
C LEU A 141 8.52 -0.43 9.31
N PHE A 142 8.70 0.11 8.11
CA PHE A 142 9.22 1.44 7.86
C PHE A 142 8.23 2.25 7.02
N PHE A 143 7.78 3.39 7.53
CA PHE A 143 6.92 4.30 6.79
C PHE A 143 7.74 5.42 6.17
N VAL A 144 7.64 5.59 4.85
CA VAL A 144 8.30 6.67 4.11
C VAL A 144 7.30 7.78 3.84
N PRO A 145 7.39 8.93 4.53
CA PRO A 145 6.43 10.01 4.34
C PRO A 145 6.69 10.72 3.01
N ALA A 146 5.68 10.77 2.15
CA ALA A 146 5.78 11.48 0.87
C ALA A 146 4.43 12.10 0.52
N TYR A 147 4.45 13.39 0.17
CA TYR A 147 3.27 14.13 -0.24
C TYR A 147 3.21 14.35 -1.76
N ALA A 148 3.89 13.48 -2.51
CA ALA A 148 4.20 13.62 -3.93
C ALA A 148 2.97 13.94 -4.79
N LYS A 149 1.79 13.37 -4.49
CA LYS A 149 0.57 13.68 -5.25
C LYS A 149 0.15 15.13 -5.07
N CYS A 150 0.08 15.60 -3.82
CA CYS A 150 -0.22 17.00 -3.50
C CYS A 150 0.82 17.95 -4.11
N VAL A 151 2.11 17.64 -3.89
CA VAL A 151 3.24 18.45 -4.37
C VAL A 151 3.19 18.59 -5.90
N ARG A 152 2.88 17.51 -6.61
CA ARG A 152 2.63 17.54 -8.06
C ARG A 152 1.47 18.46 -8.43
N MET A 153 0.33 18.29 -7.76
CA MET A 153 -0.90 19.01 -8.09
C MET A 153 -0.78 20.51 -7.84
N MET A 154 0.09 20.95 -6.92
CA MET A 154 0.36 22.36 -6.63
C MET A 154 1.61 22.90 -7.35
N GLY A 155 2.17 22.16 -8.32
CA GLY A 155 3.29 22.62 -9.15
C GLY A 155 4.66 22.60 -8.48
N GLY A 156 4.77 22.07 -7.25
CA GLY A 156 6.03 22.03 -6.50
C GLY A 156 7.07 21.07 -7.08
N LEU A 157 6.63 20.02 -7.79
CA LEU A 157 7.48 19.10 -8.57
C LEU A 157 6.72 18.59 -9.80
N ASN A 158 7.43 18.33 -10.89
CA ASN A 158 6.90 17.63 -12.06
C ASN A 158 7.22 16.12 -11.99
N ASP A 159 6.66 15.33 -12.92
CA ASP A 159 6.76 13.86 -12.93
C ASP A 159 8.20 13.35 -13.01
N LYS A 160 9.08 14.07 -13.74
CA LYS A 160 10.49 13.72 -13.88
C LYS A 160 11.22 13.92 -12.54
N GLU A 161 10.98 15.04 -11.88
CA GLU A 161 11.60 15.38 -10.61
C GLU A 161 11.11 14.47 -9.48
N ILE A 162 9.81 14.16 -9.43
CA ILE A 162 9.26 13.18 -8.47
C ILE A 162 9.98 11.86 -8.63
N ASN A 163 10.14 11.38 -9.87
CA ASN A 163 10.83 10.13 -10.13
C ASN A 163 12.29 10.16 -9.65
N GLN A 164 13.03 11.20 -10.01
CA GLN A 164 14.43 11.36 -9.62
C GLN A 164 14.57 11.47 -8.09
N THR A 165 13.65 12.17 -7.43
CA THR A 165 13.67 12.38 -5.99
C THR A 165 13.40 11.08 -5.24
N TYR A 166 12.40 10.28 -5.64
CA TYR A 166 12.19 8.95 -5.06
C TYR A 166 13.42 8.06 -5.23
N VAL A 167 14.03 8.00 -6.42
CA VAL A 167 15.26 7.21 -6.65
C VAL A 167 16.40 7.69 -5.74
N LYS A 168 16.57 9.00 -5.57
CA LYS A 168 17.57 9.59 -4.69
C LYS A 168 17.36 9.19 -3.24
N VAL A 169 16.13 9.31 -2.74
CA VAL A 169 15.74 8.95 -1.37
C VAL A 169 15.98 7.46 -1.10
N LEU A 170 15.51 6.58 -1.99
CA LEU A 170 15.61 5.13 -1.82
C LEU A 170 17.06 4.62 -1.80
N ARG A 171 17.96 5.25 -2.57
CA ARG A 171 19.39 4.88 -2.61
C ARG A 171 20.11 5.11 -1.28
N GLN A 172 19.58 5.99 -0.42
CA GLN A 172 20.18 6.35 0.86
C GLN A 172 19.70 5.46 2.02
N MET A 173 18.65 4.64 1.84
CA MET A 173 18.02 3.88 2.92
C MET A 173 18.68 2.50 3.13
N PRO A 174 19.44 2.26 4.22
CA PRO A 174 20.12 0.99 4.43
C PRO A 174 19.13 -0.16 4.73
N TYR A 175 18.10 0.10 5.54
CA TYR A 175 17.06 -0.87 5.88
C TYR A 175 16.20 -1.25 4.67
N PHE A 176 15.98 -0.31 3.74
CA PHE A 176 15.33 -0.61 2.47
C PHE A 176 16.13 -1.64 1.66
N ARG A 177 17.46 -1.48 1.58
CA ARG A 177 18.33 -2.44 0.88
C ARG A 177 18.33 -3.81 1.55
N ARG A 178 18.27 -3.87 2.88
CA ARG A 178 18.24 -5.13 3.66
C ARG A 178 17.07 -6.03 3.27
N SER A 179 15.85 -5.50 3.25
CA SER A 179 14.64 -6.27 2.94
C SER A 179 14.30 -6.28 1.45
N GLY A 180 14.95 -5.41 0.68
CA GLY A 180 14.57 -5.10 -0.69
C GLY A 180 13.28 -4.28 -0.79
N GLY A 181 12.93 -3.56 0.28
CA GLY A 181 11.73 -2.72 0.39
C GLY A 181 10.48 -3.42 0.90
N ARG A 182 10.53 -4.72 1.23
CA ARG A 182 9.36 -5.52 1.64
C ARG A 182 8.68 -5.05 2.92
N ASP A 183 9.47 -4.49 3.83
CA ASP A 183 9.04 -3.92 5.10
C ASP A 183 8.77 -2.40 5.00
N HIS A 184 8.84 -1.80 3.81
CA HIS A 184 8.62 -0.36 3.61
C HIS A 184 7.22 -0.07 3.06
N ILE A 185 6.58 0.94 3.65
CA ILE A 185 5.22 1.37 3.36
C ILE A 185 5.24 2.72 2.65
N PHE A 186 4.52 2.80 1.53
CA PHE A 186 4.34 4.02 0.73
C PHE A 186 2.86 4.31 0.52
N VAL A 187 2.48 5.59 0.51
CA VAL A 187 1.09 6.00 0.25
C VAL A 187 0.98 6.66 -1.12
N PHE A 188 0.09 6.14 -1.96
CA PHE A 188 -0.26 6.73 -3.25
C PHE A 188 -1.77 6.99 -3.30
N PRO A 189 -2.23 8.19 -2.91
CA PRO A 189 -3.64 8.44 -2.59
C PRO A 189 -4.54 8.70 -3.81
N SER A 190 -4.10 8.37 -5.02
CA SER A 190 -4.85 8.65 -6.26
C SER A 190 -5.04 7.38 -7.05
N GLY A 191 -6.05 7.35 -7.94
CA GLY A 191 -6.23 6.27 -8.90
C GLY A 191 -5.00 5.89 -9.73
N ALA A 192 -4.00 6.77 -9.91
CA ALA A 192 -2.77 6.36 -10.58
C ALA A 192 -1.93 5.34 -9.75
N GLY A 193 -2.17 5.19 -8.46
CA GLY A 193 -1.36 4.35 -7.58
C GLY A 193 0.13 4.72 -7.63
N ALA A 194 1.01 3.72 -7.52
CA ALA A 194 2.46 3.91 -7.52
C ALA A 194 3.01 4.43 -8.86
N HIS A 195 2.22 4.45 -9.93
CA HIS A 195 2.64 4.98 -11.21
C HIS A 195 2.99 6.47 -11.24
N LEU A 196 2.61 7.22 -10.20
CA LEU A 196 3.11 8.58 -9.97
C LEU A 196 4.65 8.60 -9.88
N PHE A 197 5.22 7.55 -9.29
CA PHE A 197 6.66 7.29 -9.33
C PHE A 197 6.96 6.40 -10.54
N LYS A 198 7.41 6.98 -11.66
CA LYS A 198 7.58 6.26 -12.94
C LYS A 198 8.40 4.97 -12.81
N SER A 199 9.45 4.97 -11.99
CA SER A 199 10.34 3.83 -11.77
C SER A 199 9.90 2.90 -10.62
N TRP A 200 8.65 2.98 -10.16
CA TRP A 200 8.13 2.17 -9.04
C TRP A 200 8.40 0.66 -9.23
N ALA A 201 8.23 0.14 -10.44
CA ALA A 201 8.37 -1.29 -10.74
C ALA A 201 9.80 -1.80 -10.53
N THR A 202 10.79 -0.91 -10.61
CA THR A 202 12.20 -1.25 -10.37
C THR A 202 12.56 -1.10 -8.90
N PHE A 203 12.05 -0.05 -8.25
CA PHE A 203 12.58 0.36 -6.95
C PHE A 203 11.72 -0.05 -5.76
N ILE A 204 10.39 -0.08 -5.90
CA ILE A 204 9.45 -0.34 -4.78
C ILE A 204 8.41 -1.43 -5.12
N ASN A 205 8.68 -2.29 -6.12
CA ASN A 205 7.76 -3.36 -6.52
C ASN A 205 7.48 -4.39 -5.42
N ARG A 206 8.35 -4.49 -4.42
CA ARG A 206 8.20 -5.39 -3.27
C ARG A 206 7.61 -4.70 -2.03
N SER A 207 7.49 -3.38 -2.06
CA SER A 207 6.99 -2.58 -0.94
C SER A 207 5.49 -2.66 -0.78
N ILE A 208 5.04 -2.35 0.44
CA ILE A 208 3.62 -2.27 0.79
C ILE A 208 3.10 -0.91 0.31
N ILE A 209 2.12 -0.93 -0.59
CA ILE A 209 1.47 0.28 -1.09
C ILE A 209 0.10 0.43 -0.44
N LEU A 210 -0.12 1.60 0.15
CA LEU A 210 -1.43 2.03 0.61
C LEU A 210 -2.06 2.91 -0.47
N THR A 211 -3.20 2.50 -1.00
CA THR A 211 -3.89 3.18 -2.10
C THR A 211 -5.40 3.06 -1.98
N PRO A 212 -6.19 4.11 -2.25
CA PRO A 212 -7.64 4.03 -2.12
C PRO A 212 -8.36 3.37 -3.29
N GLU A 213 -7.71 3.30 -4.45
CA GLU A 213 -8.33 2.84 -5.71
C GLU A 213 -7.64 1.59 -6.27
N GLY A 214 -6.70 0.99 -5.54
CA GLY A 214 -5.77 0.01 -6.09
C GLY A 214 -4.85 0.72 -7.08
N ASP A 215 -5.13 0.57 -8.36
CA ASP A 215 -4.52 1.34 -9.44
C ASP A 215 -5.38 1.33 -10.71
N ARG A 216 -5.27 2.41 -11.50
CA ARG A 216 -5.91 2.54 -12.80
C ARG A 216 -5.00 1.95 -13.87
N THR A 217 -5.35 0.75 -14.33
CA THR A 217 -4.65 0.01 -15.39
C THR A 217 -5.22 0.26 -16.79
N ASP A 218 -6.22 1.14 -16.93
CA ASP A 218 -6.94 1.36 -18.19
C ASP A 218 -6.07 1.87 -19.36
N LYS A 219 -4.84 2.30 -19.07
CA LYS A 219 -3.85 2.77 -20.06
C LYS A 219 -2.47 2.15 -19.84
N ARG A 220 -2.37 1.02 -19.12
CA ARG A 220 -1.09 0.44 -18.72
C ARG A 220 -1.13 -1.08 -18.73
N ASP A 221 -0.06 -1.68 -19.23
CA ASP A 221 0.06 -3.14 -19.37
C ASP A 221 0.37 -3.84 -18.04
N THR A 222 0.70 -3.08 -17.00
CA THR A 222 1.10 -3.61 -15.69
C THR A 222 0.36 -2.90 -14.57
N SER A 223 -0.17 -3.70 -13.63
CA SER A 223 -0.73 -3.18 -12.40
C SER A 223 0.37 -2.88 -11.40
N ALA A 224 0.31 -1.69 -10.81
CA ALA A 224 1.07 -1.27 -9.65
C ALA A 224 0.53 -1.83 -8.33
N PHE A 225 -0.71 -2.36 -8.33
CA PHE A 225 -1.35 -2.93 -7.15
C PHE A 225 -1.21 -4.45 -7.12
N ASN A 226 -0.90 -4.99 -5.96
CA ASN A 226 -0.80 -6.42 -5.72
C ASN A 226 -1.59 -6.80 -4.47
N THR A 227 -2.62 -7.63 -4.65
CA THR A 227 -3.55 -8.06 -3.60
C THR A 227 -2.90 -8.81 -2.44
N TRP A 228 -1.70 -9.37 -2.61
CA TRP A 228 -0.99 -10.13 -1.58
C TRP A 228 -0.14 -9.27 -0.65
N LYS A 229 0.12 -8.01 -0.99
CA LYS A 229 1.00 -7.12 -0.21
C LYS A 229 0.48 -5.71 -0.03
N ASP A 230 -0.38 -5.23 -0.93
CA ASP A 230 -0.88 -3.86 -0.93
C ASP A 230 -2.24 -3.78 -0.26
N ILE A 231 -2.54 -2.62 0.32
CA ILE A 231 -3.71 -2.44 1.17
C ILE A 231 -4.58 -1.34 0.57
N ILE A 232 -5.85 -1.66 0.34
CA ILE A 232 -6.86 -0.67 0.00
C ILE A 232 -7.21 0.11 1.25
N ILE A 233 -6.98 1.42 1.21
CA ILE A 233 -7.30 2.34 2.31
C ILE A 233 -8.50 3.22 1.94
N PRO A 234 -9.23 3.79 2.90
CA PRO A 234 -10.21 4.81 2.58
C PRO A 234 -9.56 6.00 1.86
N GLY A 235 -10.21 6.50 0.80
CA GLY A 235 -9.90 7.82 0.24
C GLY A 235 -10.08 8.93 1.29
N ASN A 236 -9.61 10.15 1.01
CA ASN A 236 -9.64 11.20 2.03
C ASN A 236 -11.09 11.46 2.47
N VAL A 237 -11.31 11.36 3.78
CA VAL A 237 -12.61 11.59 4.42
C VAL A 237 -12.57 12.93 5.15
N ASP A 238 -13.73 13.48 5.46
CA ASP A 238 -13.84 14.67 6.31
C ASP A 238 -13.13 14.48 7.67
N ASP A 239 -12.54 15.55 8.21
CA ASP A 239 -11.81 15.50 9.47
C ASP A 239 -12.69 15.08 10.64
N GLY A 240 -13.96 15.50 10.69
CA GLY A 240 -14.88 15.12 11.76
C GLY A 240 -15.34 13.66 11.70
N MET A 241 -15.00 12.91 10.65
CA MET A 241 -15.10 11.44 10.63
C MET A 241 -13.87 10.74 11.23
N THR A 242 -12.77 11.47 11.47
CA THR A 242 -11.47 10.91 11.92
C THR A 242 -10.98 11.45 13.26
N LYS A 243 -11.56 12.54 13.76
CA LYS A 243 -11.20 13.12 15.06
C LYS A 243 -11.74 12.26 16.20
N ARG A 244 -10.92 12.06 17.24
CA ARG A 244 -11.35 11.49 18.52
C ARG A 244 -12.13 12.58 19.27
N GLY A 245 -13.45 12.61 19.10
CA GLY A 245 -14.34 13.63 19.65
C GLY A 245 -15.77 13.41 19.17
N LEU A 246 -16.63 14.42 19.29
CA LEU A 246 -17.99 14.35 18.72
C LEU A 246 -17.90 14.08 17.21
N THR A 247 -18.31 12.89 16.81
CA THR A 247 -18.32 12.49 15.41
C THR A 247 -19.44 13.24 14.70
N LEU A 248 -19.11 13.88 13.57
CA LEU A 248 -20.12 14.53 12.72
C LEU A 248 -21.19 13.54 12.24
N VAL A 249 -20.81 12.27 12.13
CA VAL A 249 -21.66 11.18 11.65
C VAL A 249 -21.36 9.94 12.48
N GLN A 250 -22.40 9.28 12.99
CA GLN A 250 -22.29 7.96 13.59
C GLN A 250 -22.44 6.90 12.48
N PRO A 251 -21.43 6.05 12.23
CA PRO A 251 -21.55 5.00 11.23
C PRO A 251 -22.71 4.06 11.57
N LEU A 252 -23.57 3.76 10.60
CA LEU A 252 -24.63 2.79 10.80
C LEU A 252 -24.02 1.40 11.12
N PRO A 253 -24.47 0.72 12.20
CA PRO A 253 -24.14 -0.68 12.44
C PRO A 253 -24.48 -1.53 11.22
N LEU A 254 -23.71 -2.59 10.95
CA LEU A 254 -23.94 -3.47 9.79
C LEU A 254 -25.40 -3.99 9.73
N SER A 255 -25.99 -4.34 10.88
CA SER A 255 -27.38 -4.80 10.98
C SER A 255 -28.43 -3.75 10.59
N LYS A 256 -28.07 -2.46 10.57
CA LYS A 256 -28.93 -1.35 10.14
C LYS A 256 -28.64 -0.88 8.72
N ARG A 257 -27.65 -1.48 8.03
CA ARG A 257 -27.33 -1.12 6.64
C ARG A 257 -28.25 -1.89 5.71
N LYS A 258 -28.92 -1.15 4.82
CA LYS A 258 -29.83 -1.73 3.82
C LYS A 258 -29.10 -2.58 2.78
N TYR A 259 -27.88 -2.18 2.41
CA TYR A 259 -27.10 -2.81 1.35
C TYR A 259 -25.76 -3.30 1.90
N LEU A 260 -25.31 -4.46 1.41
CA LEU A 260 -24.00 -5.05 1.71
C LEU A 260 -22.87 -4.26 1.04
N ALA A 261 -23.12 -3.77 -0.17
CA ALA A 261 -22.16 -2.98 -0.94
C ALA A 261 -22.86 -1.83 -1.67
N ASN A 262 -22.14 -0.71 -1.79
CA ASN A 262 -22.55 0.42 -2.60
C ASN A 262 -21.51 0.66 -3.69
N TYR A 263 -21.98 0.96 -4.90
CA TYR A 263 -21.15 1.45 -5.98
C TYR A 263 -21.71 2.78 -6.49
N LEU A 264 -20.88 3.81 -6.45
CA LEU A 264 -21.16 5.11 -7.03
C LEU A 264 -20.10 5.37 -8.10
N GLY A 265 -20.53 5.49 -9.36
CA GLY A 265 -19.56 5.63 -10.44
C GLY A 265 -20.17 5.60 -11.83
N ARG A 266 -19.33 5.86 -12.83
CA ARG A 266 -19.67 5.78 -14.26
C ARG A 266 -19.29 4.40 -14.76
N ALA A 267 -20.13 3.74 -15.54
CA ALA A 267 -19.80 2.44 -16.13
C ALA A 267 -18.54 2.50 -17.03
N GLN A 268 -18.41 3.55 -17.84
CA GLN A 268 -17.30 3.79 -18.78
C GLN A 268 -16.98 2.59 -19.70
N GLY A 269 -17.95 1.70 -19.96
CA GLY A 269 -17.74 0.48 -20.76
C GLY A 269 -16.70 -0.49 -20.19
N LYS A 270 -16.35 -0.37 -18.90
CA LYS A 270 -15.35 -1.25 -18.27
C LYS A 270 -16.02 -2.51 -17.77
N VAL A 271 -15.53 -3.68 -18.19
CA VAL A 271 -16.11 -5.01 -17.91
C VAL A 271 -16.47 -5.17 -16.43
N GLY A 272 -15.53 -4.92 -15.51
CA GLY A 272 -15.81 -5.06 -14.07
C GLY A 272 -16.88 -4.12 -13.53
N ARG A 273 -17.06 -2.92 -14.11
CA ARG A 273 -18.11 -1.98 -13.69
C ARG A 273 -19.47 -2.37 -14.28
N LEU A 274 -19.49 -2.91 -15.48
CA LEU A 274 -20.70 -3.46 -16.08
C LEU A 274 -21.19 -4.69 -15.30
N GLN A 275 -20.28 -5.55 -14.87
CA GLN A 275 -20.59 -6.68 -13.97
C GLN A 275 -21.18 -6.22 -12.63
N LEU A 276 -20.68 -5.13 -12.04
CA LEU A 276 -21.28 -4.58 -10.82
C LEU A 276 -22.72 -4.07 -11.03
N ILE A 277 -23.03 -3.54 -12.22
CA ILE A 277 -24.39 -3.13 -12.57
C ILE A 277 -25.28 -4.35 -12.74
N GLU A 278 -24.80 -5.38 -13.43
CA GLU A 278 -25.51 -6.65 -13.59
C GLU A 278 -25.79 -7.32 -12.24
N LEU A 279 -24.80 -7.38 -11.36
CA LEU A 279 -24.95 -7.89 -9.98
C LEU A 279 -25.96 -7.06 -9.16
N ALA A 280 -25.97 -5.74 -9.31
CA ALA A 280 -26.96 -4.90 -8.63
C ALA A 280 -28.39 -5.13 -9.15
N ASN A 281 -28.54 -5.43 -10.43
CA ASN A 281 -29.84 -5.82 -11.00
C ASN A 281 -30.27 -7.22 -10.52
N GLN A 282 -29.32 -8.15 -10.37
CA GLN A 282 -29.59 -9.50 -9.90
C GLN A 282 -29.90 -9.55 -8.39
N TYR A 283 -29.25 -8.69 -7.59
CA TYR A 283 -29.38 -8.63 -6.14
C TYR A 283 -29.72 -7.21 -5.64
N PRO A 284 -30.91 -6.68 -6.00
CA PRO A 284 -31.28 -5.29 -5.72
C PRO A 284 -31.38 -4.97 -4.23
N ASP A 285 -31.59 -5.97 -3.38
CA ASP A 285 -31.63 -5.82 -1.92
C ASP A 285 -30.24 -5.89 -1.27
N GLN A 286 -29.22 -6.36 -1.99
CA GLN A 286 -27.87 -6.55 -1.45
C GLN A 286 -26.86 -5.52 -1.98
N VAL A 287 -27.00 -5.10 -3.23
CA VAL A 287 -26.05 -4.21 -3.89
C VAL A 287 -26.78 -2.99 -4.45
N CYS A 288 -26.36 -1.80 -4.01
CA CYS A 288 -26.88 -0.55 -4.57
C CYS A 288 -25.89 0.05 -5.56
N CYS A 289 -26.32 0.22 -6.81
CA CYS A 289 -25.56 0.88 -7.88
C CYS A 289 -26.20 2.21 -8.27
N PHE A 290 -25.54 3.33 -7.94
CA PHE A 290 -25.93 4.65 -8.44
C PHE A 290 -25.06 5.01 -9.66
N MET A 291 -25.67 4.97 -10.84
CA MET A 291 -25.02 5.43 -12.07
C MET A 291 -25.34 6.91 -12.31
N CYS A 292 -24.33 7.77 -12.28
CA CYS A 292 -24.50 9.16 -12.73
C CYS A 292 -24.74 9.17 -14.25
N LEU A 293 -26.00 9.11 -14.67
CA LEU A 293 -26.43 9.55 -15.99
C LEU A 293 -26.14 11.06 -16.08
N ARG A 294 -25.45 11.48 -17.16
CA ARG A 294 -25.13 12.88 -17.45
C ARG A 294 -26.41 13.71 -17.36
N ASN A 295 -26.52 14.58 -16.37
CA ASN A 295 -26.98 15.98 -16.51
C ASN A 295 -27.07 16.82 -15.24
N TYR A 296 -26.35 16.51 -14.15
CA TYR A 296 -26.12 17.52 -13.10
C TYR A 296 -24.76 17.31 -12.42
N LEU A 297 -24.06 18.41 -12.19
CA LEU A 297 -22.73 18.60 -11.57
C LEU A 297 -21.53 18.56 -12.52
N ASP A 298 -21.34 19.71 -13.16
CA ASP A 298 -20.01 20.22 -13.49
C ASP A 298 -19.16 20.36 -12.22
N LYS A 299 -17.87 19.98 -12.35
CA LYS A 299 -16.79 20.01 -11.35
C LYS A 299 -16.85 18.93 -10.27
N GLY A 300 -16.03 17.88 -10.44
CA GLY A 300 -15.61 17.05 -9.30
C GLY A 300 -15.33 15.61 -9.67
N ILE A 301 -14.18 15.12 -9.21
CA ILE A 301 -13.65 13.80 -9.51
C ILE A 301 -14.56 12.72 -8.91
N LEU A 302 -14.95 11.75 -9.73
CA LEU A 302 -15.83 10.65 -9.37
C LEU A 302 -15.08 9.63 -8.49
N TYR A 303 -15.55 9.43 -7.27
CA TYR A 303 -15.01 8.49 -6.29
C TYR A 303 -15.54 7.08 -6.54
N ILE A 304 -14.65 6.10 -6.69
CA ILE A 304 -15.01 4.68 -6.57
C ILE A 304 -14.85 4.34 -5.09
N LYS A 305 -15.95 3.98 -4.42
CA LYS A 305 -15.93 3.39 -3.08
C LYS A 305 -16.70 2.09 -3.15
N LEU A 306 -16.02 0.98 -3.42
CA LEU A 306 -16.58 -0.34 -3.15
C LEU A 306 -16.27 -0.65 -1.69
N TYR A 307 -17.25 -0.42 -0.81
CA TYR A 307 -17.15 -0.92 0.56
C TYR A 307 -17.59 -2.39 0.53
N VAL A 308 -16.65 -3.31 0.43
CA VAL A 308 -16.85 -4.68 0.88
C VAL A 308 -16.26 -4.73 2.28
N MET A 309 -17.07 -4.42 3.30
CA MET A 309 -16.67 -4.66 4.68
C MET A 309 -17.08 -6.08 5.03
N ILE A 310 -16.10 -6.99 5.08
CA ILE A 310 -16.25 -8.28 5.77
C ILE A 310 -16.28 -8.01 7.27
#